data_AF-E9GTY6-F1
#
_entry.id   AF-E9GTY6-F1
#
_cell.length_a   1.000
_cell.length_b   1.000
_cell.length_c   1.000
_cell.angle_alpha   90.00
_cell.angle_beta   90.00
_cell.angle_gamma   90.00
#
_symmetry.space_group_name_H-M   'P 1'
#
loop_
_entity.id
_entity.type
_entity.pdbx_description
1 polymer ?
#
loop_
_entity_poly.entity_id
_entity_poly.type
_entity_poly.pdbx_seq_one_letter_code
_entity_poly.pdbx_strand_id
1 'polypeptide(L)'
;MELDHSNLLNEFEDFGLTPNLKVLIKCSELLRKYDITADTLVNHWIGFAATKLNNEAPSLENLVAFENDLSKELSAKTKIKSEPLSESPVIHNITTINQL
;
A
#
# COMPACT_ATOMS: atom_id res chain seq x y z
N MET A 1 -6.20 19.74 8.39
CA MET A 1 -5.00 18.89 8.25
C MET A 1 -4.27 19.42 7.03
N GLU A 2 -3.25 20.26 7.25
CA GLU A 2 -2.42 20.76 6.14
C GLU A 2 -1.73 19.58 5.48
N LEU A 3 -1.76 19.55 4.15
CA LEU A 3 -1.08 18.53 3.39
C LEU A 3 0.36 18.97 3.29
N ASP A 4 1.21 18.40 4.13
CA ASP A 4 2.61 18.76 4.18
C ASP A 4 3.31 18.16 2.95
N HIS A 5 3.34 18.92 1.86
CA HIS A 5 4.04 18.54 0.63
C HIS A 5 5.54 18.33 0.87
N SER A 6 6.09 18.89 1.95
CA SER A 6 7.49 18.75 2.35
C SER A 6 7.83 17.33 2.75
N ASN A 7 6.95 16.63 3.47
CA ASN A 7 7.14 15.20 3.75
C ASN A 7 7.23 14.38 2.45
N LEU A 8 6.30 14.58 1.53
CA LEU A 8 6.29 13.85 0.26
C LEU A 8 7.54 14.13 -0.59
N LEU A 9 7.98 15.39 -0.63
CA LEU A 9 9.20 15.79 -1.35
C LEU A 9 10.44 15.13 -0.73
N ASN A 10 10.58 15.16 0.59
CA ASN A 10 11.70 14.53 1.30
C ASN A 10 11.80 13.04 0.98
N GLU A 11 10.67 12.33 0.98
CA GLU A 11 10.64 10.89 0.65
C GLU A 11 11.09 10.64 -0.79
N PHE A 12 10.69 11.46 -1.75
CA PHE A 12 11.17 11.33 -3.13
C PHE A 12 12.67 11.67 -3.27
N GLU A 13 13.16 12.68 -2.55
CA GLU A 13 14.55 13.11 -2.59
C GLU A 13 15.51 12.04 -2.05
N ASP A 14 15.09 11.20 -1.10
CA ASP A 14 15.87 10.04 -0.62
C ASP A 14 16.22 9.05 -1.75
N PHE A 15 15.33 8.94 -2.74
CA PHE A 15 15.55 8.13 -3.95
C PHE A 15 16.13 8.93 -5.14
N GLY A 16 16.56 10.17 -4.91
CA GLY A 16 17.12 11.05 -5.94
C GLY A 16 16.09 11.59 -6.94
N LEU A 17 14.81 11.63 -6.56
CA LEU A 17 13.72 12.15 -7.38
C LEU A 17 13.29 13.54 -6.91
N THR A 18 13.11 14.46 -7.85
CA THR A 18 12.63 15.82 -7.56
C THR A 18 11.35 16.12 -8.35
N PRO A 19 10.18 15.60 -7.92
CA PRO A 19 8.92 15.87 -8.58
C PRO A 19 8.54 17.34 -8.55
N ASN A 20 7.87 17.82 -9.61
CA ASN A 20 7.32 19.18 -9.63
C ASN A 20 6.07 19.29 -8.76
N LEU A 21 5.68 20.53 -8.44
CA LEU A 21 4.52 20.81 -7.57
C LEU A 21 3.21 20.14 -8.02
N LYS A 22 2.95 20.05 -9.33
CA LYS A 22 1.71 19.42 -9.83
C LYS A 22 1.69 17.92 -9.55
N VAL A 23 2.85 17.27 -9.68
CA VAL A 23 3.04 15.85 -9.33
C VAL A 23 2.87 15.66 -7.82
N LEU A 24 3.49 16.51 -7.00
CA LEU A 24 3.34 16.48 -5.54
C LEU A 24 1.86 16.63 -5.12
N ILE A 25 1.12 17.56 -5.72
CA ILE A 25 -0.32 17.76 -5.48
C ILE A 25 -1.09 16.49 -5.80
N LYS A 26 -0.85 15.87 -6.97
CA LYS A 26 -1.55 14.65 -7.37
C LYS A 26 -1.23 13.48 -6.44
N CYS A 27 0.03 13.27 -6.07
CA CYS A 27 0.41 12.26 -5.09
C CYS A 27 -0.26 12.49 -3.73
N SER A 28 -0.33 13.75 -3.31
CA SER A 28 -1.05 14.21 -2.14
C SER A 28 -2.55 13.87 -2.15
N GLU A 29 -3.21 13.99 -3.30
CA GLU A 29 -4.59 13.52 -3.48
C GLU A 29 -4.69 11.99 -3.33
N LEU A 30 -3.70 11.23 -3.83
CA LEU A 30 -3.66 9.78 -3.69
C LEU A 30 -3.50 9.35 -2.22
N LEU A 31 -2.64 10.03 -1.45
CA LEU A 31 -2.49 9.77 -0.01
C LEU A 31 -3.83 9.83 0.71
N ARG A 32 -4.61 10.89 0.45
CA ARG A 32 -5.93 11.08 1.04
C ARG A 32 -6.95 10.07 0.52
N LYS A 33 -6.92 9.77 -0.77
CA LYS A 33 -7.87 8.86 -1.42
C LYS A 33 -7.75 7.43 -0.90
N TYR A 34 -6.52 6.98 -0.66
CA TYR A 34 -6.22 5.61 -0.27
C TYR A 34 -5.86 5.44 1.20
N ASP A 35 -5.87 6.53 1.97
CA ASP A 35 -5.51 6.55 3.40
C ASP A 35 -4.12 5.94 3.67
N ILE A 36 -3.12 6.37 2.89
CA ILE A 36 -1.73 5.90 2.98
C ILE A 36 -0.76 7.04 3.30
N THR A 37 0.43 6.69 3.80
CA THR A 37 1.52 7.63 4.09
C THR A 37 2.37 7.95 2.85
N ALA A 38 3.13 9.04 2.93
CA ALA A 38 4.09 9.42 1.89
C ALA A 38 5.11 8.31 1.59
N ASP A 39 5.75 7.76 2.62
CA ASP A 39 6.64 6.59 2.55
C ASP A 39 6.01 5.44 1.77
N THR A 40 4.78 5.05 2.12
CA THR A 40 4.10 3.93 1.45
C THR A 40 3.86 4.22 -0.03
N LEU A 41 3.40 5.44 -0.35
CA LEU A 41 3.20 5.84 -1.74
C LEU A 41 4.51 5.84 -2.55
N VAL A 42 5.60 6.39 -1.98
CA VAL A 42 6.90 6.45 -2.65
C VAL A 42 7.48 5.05 -2.86
N ASN A 43 7.43 4.18 -1.86
CA ASN A 43 7.87 2.78 -2.01
C ASN A 43 7.11 2.05 -3.14
N HIS A 44 5.77 2.22 -3.20
CA HIS A 44 4.98 1.68 -4.30
C HIS A 44 5.36 2.30 -5.65
N TRP A 45 5.63 3.61 -5.68
CA TRP A 45 6.09 4.29 -6.89
C TRP A 45 7.43 3.72 -7.39
N ILE A 46 8.42 3.53 -6.50
CA ILE A 46 9.73 2.97 -6.86
C ILE A 46 9.57 1.58 -7.48
N GLY A 47 8.75 0.71 -6.87
CA GLY A 47 8.47 -0.62 -7.43
C GLY A 47 7.77 -0.56 -8.80
N PHE A 48 6.80 0.34 -8.96
CA PHE A 48 6.11 0.55 -10.23
C PHE A 48 7.06 1.09 -11.32
N ALA A 49 7.84 2.12 -11.00
CA ALA A 49 8.77 2.74 -11.94
C ALA A 49 9.84 1.76 -12.39
N ALA A 50 10.41 0.95 -11.48
CA ALA A 50 11.39 -0.06 -11.80
C ALA A 50 10.86 -1.16 -12.74
N THR A 51 9.58 -1.52 -12.62
CA THR A 51 9.00 -2.65 -13.37
C THR A 51 8.24 -2.24 -14.64
N LYS A 52 7.72 -1.01 -14.70
CA LYS A 52 6.84 -0.54 -15.79
C LYS A 52 7.42 0.62 -16.58
N LEU A 53 8.28 1.43 -15.96
CA LEU A 53 8.74 2.71 -16.53
C LEU A 53 10.27 2.82 -16.60
N ASN A 54 11.02 1.73 -16.48
CA ASN A 54 12.48 1.72 -16.53
C ASN A 54 13.15 2.76 -15.59
N ASN A 55 12.58 2.97 -14.39
CA ASN A 55 13.00 3.96 -13.40
C ASN A 55 12.81 5.43 -13.80
N GLU A 56 11.85 5.73 -14.68
CA GLU A 56 11.48 7.13 -14.95
C GLU A 56 10.94 7.86 -13.71
N ALA A 57 11.17 9.17 -13.68
CA ALA A 57 10.66 10.06 -12.64
C ALA A 57 9.13 10.22 -12.71
N PRO A 58 8.47 10.56 -11.59
CA PRO A 58 7.02 10.73 -11.55
C PRO A 58 6.56 11.93 -12.37
N SER A 59 5.59 11.66 -13.26
CA SER A 59 4.92 12.64 -14.12
C SER A 59 3.40 12.50 -13.99
N LEU A 60 2.64 13.53 -14.34
CA LEU A 60 1.18 13.46 -14.30
C LEU A 60 0.60 12.35 -15.19
N GLU A 61 1.24 12.11 -16.35
CA GLU A 61 0.83 11.06 -17.30
C GLU A 61 1.00 9.67 -16.67
N ASN A 62 2.16 9.42 -16.09
CA ASN A 62 2.49 8.13 -15.51
C ASN A 62 1.77 7.89 -14.17
N LEU A 63 1.42 8.95 -13.44
CA LEU A 63 0.66 8.87 -12.20
C LEU A 63 -0.76 8.31 -12.40
N VAL A 64 -1.36 8.48 -13.58
CA VAL A 64 -2.68 7.88 -13.88
C VAL A 64 -2.56 6.36 -13.97
N ALA A 65 -1.50 5.86 -14.59
CA ALA A 65 -1.23 4.43 -14.67
C ALA A 65 -0.85 3.85 -13.29
N PHE A 66 0.00 4.58 -12.54
CA PHE A 66 0.37 4.23 -11.18
C PHE A 66 -0.84 4.14 -10.24
N GLU A 67 -1.78 5.09 -10.30
CA GLU A 67 -2.98 5.07 -9.45
C GLU A 67 -3.81 3.78 -9.64
N ASN A 68 -3.91 3.28 -10.88
CA ASN A 68 -4.61 2.03 -11.17
C ASN A 68 -3.87 0.80 -10.60
N ASP A 69 -2.54 0.82 -10.63
CA ASP A 69 -1.70 -0.25 -10.09
C ASP A 69 -1.74 -0.26 -8.55
N LEU A 70 -1.57 0.91 -7.94
CA LEU A 70 -1.68 1.14 -6.51
C LEU A 70 -3.01 0.65 -5.94
N SER A 71 -4.12 0.96 -6.61
CA SER A 71 -5.46 0.51 -6.18
C SER A 71 -5.59 -1.03 -6.15
N LYS A 72 -4.99 -1.72 -7.13
CA LYS A 72 -4.99 -3.19 -7.19
C LYS A 72 -4.16 -3.78 -6.05
N GLU A 73 -2.97 -3.23 -5.81
CA GLU A 73 -2.09 -3.68 -4.73
C GLU A 73 -2.75 -3.50 -3.35
N LEU A 74 -3.34 -2.33 -3.10
CA LEU A 74 -4.00 -2.04 -1.81
C LEU A 74 -5.27 -2.89 -1.59
N SER A 75 -6.04 -3.14 -2.64
CA SER A 75 -7.22 -4.02 -2.56
C SER A 75 -6.84 -5.49 -2.38
N ALA A 76 -5.75 -5.95 -2.98
CA ALA A 76 -5.23 -7.31 -2.78
C ALA A 76 -4.80 -7.56 -1.33
N LYS A 77 -4.18 -6.57 -0.67
CA LYS A 77 -3.79 -6.66 0.75
C LYS A 77 -4.99 -6.68 1.71
N THR A 78 -6.11 -6.06 1.33
CA THR A 78 -7.34 -6.06 2.14
C THR A 78 -8.00 -7.45 2.18
N LYS A 79 -7.77 -8.30 1.16
CA LYS A 79 -8.40 -9.63 1.05
C LYS A 79 -7.85 -10.67 2.05
N ILE A 80 -6.79 -10.35 2.79
CA ILE A 80 -6.20 -11.26 3.81
C ILE A 80 -6.71 -10.93 5.23
N LYS A 81 -7.41 -9.80 5.43
CA LYS A 81 -7.95 -9.41 6.75
C LYS A 81 -9.46 -9.63 6.86
N SER A 82 -9.94 -10.73 6.31
CA SER A 82 -11.27 -11.28 6.59
C SER A 82 -11.23 -12.81 6.57
N GLU A 83 -10.26 -13.40 7.25
CA GLU A 83 -10.45 -14.73 7.83
C GLU A 83 -10.93 -14.50 9.26
N PRO A 84 -12.17 -14.88 9.64
CA PRO A 84 -12.45 -15.11 11.05
C PRO A 84 -11.48 -16.19 11.52
N LEU A 85 -10.76 -15.87 12.59
CA LEU A 85 -9.87 -16.76 13.31
C LEU A 85 -10.52 -18.13 13.47
N SER A 86 -9.91 -19.14 12.83
CA SER A 86 -9.83 -20.53 13.27
C SER A 86 -10.83 -20.90 14.38
N GLU A 87 -12.03 -21.33 14.01
CA GLU A 87 -12.79 -22.24 14.87
C GLU A 87 -11.99 -23.55 14.91
N SER A 88 -11.24 -23.74 15.99
CA SER A 88 -10.61 -25.02 16.30
C SER A 88 -11.70 -26.09 16.34
N PRO A 89 -11.59 -27.20 15.59
CA PRO A 89 -12.52 -28.31 15.79
C PRO A 89 -12.25 -28.85 17.20
N VAL A 90 -13.17 -28.59 18.11
CA VAL A 90 -13.17 -29.19 19.45
C VAL A 90 -13.39 -30.68 19.28
N ILE A 91 -12.30 -31.44 19.30
CA ILE A 91 -12.40 -32.90 19.35
C ILE A 91 -12.67 -33.29 20.80
N HIS A 92 -13.95 -33.53 21.11
CA HIS A 92 -14.39 -34.16 22.35
C HIS A 92 -14.13 -35.66 22.28
N ASN A 93 -12.91 -36.10 22.60
CA ASN A 93 -12.66 -37.51 22.86
C ASN A 93 -13.08 -37.82 24.31
N ILE A 94 -14.37 -38.04 24.52
CA ILE A 94 -14.88 -38.65 25.76
C ILE A 94 -14.48 -40.12 25.73
N THR A 95 -13.40 -40.50 26.42
CA THR A 95 -13.14 -41.91 26.72
C THR A 95 -13.62 -42.19 28.14
N THR A 96 -14.82 -42.75 28.24
CA THR A 96 -15.32 -43.45 29.42
C THR A 96 -14.44 -44.68 29.67
N ILE A 97 -13.79 -44.77 30.83
CA ILE A 97 -13.38 -46.06 31.39
C ILE A 97 -13.93 -46.14 32.81
N ASN A 98 -14.97 -46.96 32.95
CA ASN A 98 -15.47 -47.44 34.23
C ASN A 98 -14.41 -48.31 34.90
N GLN A 99 -14.28 -48.11 36.21
CA GLN A 99 -13.54 -48.96 37.13
C GLN A 99 -14.12 -50.37 37.16
N LEU A 100 -13.28 -51.40 37.03
CA LEU A 100 -13.40 -52.69 37.71
C LEU A 100 -11.99 -53.26 37.96
#